data_AF-A0A1J5N2N4-F1
#
_entry.id   AF-A0A1J5N2N4-F1
#
_cell.length_a   1.000
_cell.length_b   1.000
_cell.length_c   1.000
_cell.angle_alpha   90.00
_cell.angle_beta   90.00
_cell.angle_gamma   90.00
#
_symmetry.space_group_name_H-M   'P 1'
#
loop_
_entity.id
_entity.type
_entity.pdbx_description
1 polymer ?
#
loop_
_entity_poly.entity_id
_entity_poly.type
_entity_poly.pdbx_seq_one_letter_code
_entity_poly.pdbx_strand_id
1 'polypeptide(L)'
;MKNERYLVDHPLWRKKVDSSLFESRGTAIPKWASQMWGIPTLFSGCRSKKNQCSEVVIRYKGNGYAGFVTEKAKGRKTPHFRLWYEDDLLAQLKDVFLMSFMRDIERRLRKVRKGLEEEIPFWEFLDIEFDQARKEFFFTAHYTQLPTFPELFKRLASSPVIKEIDDAAFGKKRSRAYQQNWRPREELDYELGATNVIYYLIDTNKRELYVGEAGKLVQRLRQRYEVIPNWDYYRYEKLPAELADNRKTIEEVIIRAFAAVLPNRTRFQTKRIAEFMLVNRDVRG
;
A
#
# COMPACT_ATOMS: atom_id res chain seq x y z
N MET A 1 28.15 -13.35 -4.16
CA MET A 1 28.22 -12.38 -5.26
C MET A 1 26.81 -12.25 -5.81
N LYS A 2 26.21 -11.05 -5.83
CA LYS A 2 24.89 -10.90 -6.48
C LYS A 2 25.17 -10.73 -7.97
N ASN A 3 24.62 -11.61 -8.80
CA ASN A 3 24.91 -11.66 -10.23
C ASN A 3 23.98 -10.72 -11.00
N GLU A 4 24.49 -10.19 -12.11
CA GLU A 4 23.70 -9.44 -13.08
C GLU A 4 22.59 -10.32 -13.68
N ARG A 5 21.48 -9.69 -14.07
CA ARG A 5 20.39 -10.41 -14.73
C ARG A 5 20.81 -10.80 -16.15
N TYR A 6 20.62 -12.07 -16.48
CA TYR A 6 20.87 -12.61 -17.82
C TYR A 6 19.61 -12.66 -18.71
N LEU A 7 18.43 -12.56 -18.11
CA LEU A 7 17.13 -12.54 -18.79
C LEU A 7 16.57 -11.11 -18.74
N VAL A 8 16.97 -10.32 -19.75
CA VAL A 8 16.55 -8.94 -19.97
C VAL A 8 15.97 -8.89 -21.39
N ASP A 9 14.67 -8.65 -21.49
CA ASP A 9 13.93 -8.74 -22.75
C ASP A 9 13.87 -7.38 -23.46
N HIS A 10 13.98 -6.29 -22.70
CA HIS A 10 13.96 -4.93 -23.23
C HIS A 10 15.08 -4.06 -22.61
N PRO A 11 15.41 -2.90 -23.22
CA PRO A 11 16.44 -2.02 -22.67
C PRO A 11 16.18 -1.68 -21.19
N LEU A 12 17.18 -1.88 -20.35
CA LEU A 12 17.04 -1.86 -18.90
C LEU A 12 17.55 -0.54 -18.30
N TRP A 13 16.78 0.02 -17.38
CA TRP A 13 17.26 1.00 -16.40
C TRP A 13 17.20 0.41 -14.99
N ARG A 14 18.39 0.24 -14.39
CA ARG A 14 18.53 -0.08 -12.97
C ARG A 14 18.43 1.18 -12.12
N LYS A 15 17.33 1.32 -11.38
CA LYS A 15 17.10 2.41 -10.44
C LYS A 15 17.52 1.99 -9.03
N LYS A 16 18.40 2.75 -8.37
CA LYS A 16 18.57 2.66 -6.91
C LYS A 16 17.24 3.06 -6.25
N VAL A 17 16.73 2.20 -5.37
CA VAL A 17 15.48 2.45 -4.65
C VAL A 17 15.70 3.57 -3.67
N ASP A 18 14.93 4.63 -3.78
CA ASP A 18 15.06 5.80 -2.92
C ASP A 18 13.67 6.32 -2.56
N SER A 19 13.63 7.37 -1.75
CA SER A 19 12.38 7.94 -1.29
C SER A 19 11.44 8.36 -2.41
N SER A 20 11.95 8.71 -3.60
CA SER A 20 11.08 9.16 -4.69
C SER A 20 10.09 8.06 -5.10
N LEU A 21 10.52 6.78 -5.02
CA LEU A 21 9.70 5.60 -5.29
C LEU A 21 8.49 5.54 -4.33
N PHE A 22 8.69 5.84 -3.05
CA PHE A 22 7.63 5.74 -2.04
C PHE A 22 6.78 7.01 -1.92
N GLU A 23 7.43 8.18 -2.01
CA GLU A 23 6.83 9.49 -1.75
C GLU A 23 5.89 9.94 -2.85
N SER A 24 6.32 9.76 -4.09
CA SER A 24 5.66 10.38 -5.22
C SER A 24 4.76 9.42 -5.99
N ARG A 25 4.63 8.16 -5.57
CA ARG A 25 3.90 7.11 -6.33
C ARG A 25 4.40 7.06 -7.77
N GLY A 26 5.72 7.09 -7.91
CA GLY A 26 6.36 7.32 -9.20
C GLY A 26 7.85 7.57 -9.09
N THR A 27 8.52 7.64 -10.24
CA THR A 27 9.95 7.95 -10.34
C THR A 27 10.22 8.83 -11.55
N ALA A 28 11.12 9.80 -11.41
CA ALA A 28 11.62 10.55 -12.56
C ALA A 28 12.44 9.63 -13.45
N ILE A 29 12.19 9.65 -14.75
CA ILE A 29 12.95 8.86 -15.73
C ILE A 29 14.20 9.67 -16.11
N PRO A 30 15.42 9.13 -15.94
CA PRO A 30 16.65 9.78 -16.36
C PRO A 30 16.63 10.07 -17.86
N LYS A 31 17.31 11.15 -18.27
CA LYS A 31 17.34 11.56 -19.68
C LYS A 31 17.81 10.44 -20.62
N TRP A 32 18.86 9.72 -20.23
CA TRP A 32 19.41 8.63 -21.06
C TRP A 32 18.40 7.48 -21.22
N ALA A 33 17.71 7.08 -20.15
CA ALA A 33 16.70 6.02 -20.21
C ALA A 33 15.49 6.46 -21.04
N SER A 34 15.07 7.72 -20.87
CA SER A 34 14.01 8.35 -21.67
C SER A 34 14.34 8.31 -23.17
N GLN A 35 15.58 8.64 -23.55
CA GLN A 35 16.04 8.61 -24.94
C GLN A 35 16.12 7.17 -25.47
N MET A 36 16.71 6.26 -24.70
CA MET A 36 16.84 4.84 -25.04
C MET A 36 15.50 4.17 -25.32
N TRP A 37 14.47 4.53 -24.55
CA TRP A 37 13.11 4.00 -24.65
C TRP A 37 12.19 4.75 -25.63
N GLY A 38 12.67 5.82 -26.27
CA GLY A 38 11.83 6.64 -27.15
C GLY A 38 10.67 7.36 -26.42
N ILE A 39 10.77 7.55 -25.10
CA ILE A 39 9.73 8.20 -24.27
C ILE A 39 9.33 9.59 -24.80
N PRO A 40 10.27 10.47 -25.24
CA PRO A 40 9.89 11.79 -25.76
C PRO A 40 8.98 11.73 -26.96
N THR A 41 9.15 10.72 -27.84
CA THR A 41 8.32 10.55 -29.03
C THR A 41 6.92 10.06 -28.66
N LEU A 42 6.83 9.13 -27.71
CA LEU A 42 5.56 8.50 -27.31
C LEU A 42 4.67 9.39 -26.43
N PHE A 43 5.29 10.19 -25.57
CA PHE A 43 4.59 10.91 -24.48
C PHE A 43 4.74 12.43 -24.55
N SER A 44 5.14 12.97 -25.71
CA SER A 44 5.18 14.42 -25.94
C SER A 44 3.79 15.03 -25.71
N GLY A 45 3.70 16.11 -24.94
CA GLY A 45 2.44 16.78 -24.62
C GLY A 45 1.59 16.10 -23.56
N CYS A 46 1.96 14.90 -23.06
CA CYS A 46 1.24 14.20 -22.00
C CYS A 46 1.54 14.81 -20.63
N ARG A 47 0.92 15.95 -20.31
CA ARG A 47 1.24 16.76 -19.11
C ARG A 47 0.47 16.35 -17.85
N SER A 48 -0.48 15.43 -17.96
CA SER A 48 -1.37 15.03 -16.87
C SER A 48 -1.63 13.53 -16.92
N LYS A 49 -1.75 12.89 -15.75
CA LYS A 49 -2.15 11.49 -15.61
C LYS A 49 -3.57 11.21 -16.12
N LYS A 50 -4.39 12.27 -16.25
CA LYS A 50 -5.76 12.16 -16.79
C LYS A 50 -5.78 12.10 -18.31
N ASN A 51 -4.66 12.37 -18.98
CA ASN A 51 -4.59 12.29 -20.42
C ASN A 51 -4.44 10.82 -20.82
N GLN A 52 -5.31 10.33 -21.70
CA GLN A 52 -5.24 8.96 -22.21
C GLN A 52 -3.87 8.66 -22.84
N CYS A 53 -3.22 9.67 -23.45
CA CYS A 53 -1.88 9.52 -24.02
C CYS A 53 -0.79 9.16 -22.98
N SER A 54 -1.02 9.45 -21.70
CA SER A 54 -0.09 9.16 -20.60
C SER A 54 -0.17 7.71 -20.10
N GLU A 55 -1.23 6.98 -20.45
CA GLU A 55 -1.51 5.65 -19.89
C GLU A 55 -0.48 4.61 -20.37
N VAL A 56 -0.03 3.79 -19.41
CA VAL A 56 0.89 2.67 -19.60
C VAL A 56 0.47 1.54 -18.66
N VAL A 57 0.91 0.32 -18.95
CA VAL A 57 0.76 -0.81 -18.02
C VAL A 57 2.11 -1.10 -17.37
N ILE A 58 2.11 -1.39 -16.07
CA ILE A 58 3.31 -1.84 -15.36
C ILE A 58 3.12 -3.30 -14.96
N ARG A 59 4.03 -4.17 -15.40
CA ARG A 59 4.07 -5.59 -15.09
C ARG A 59 4.98 -5.83 -13.89
N TYR A 60 4.47 -6.46 -12.85
CA TYR A 60 5.26 -6.85 -11.68
C TYR A 60 4.78 -8.20 -11.13
N LYS A 61 5.71 -9.16 -10.98
CA LYS A 61 5.42 -10.54 -10.55
C LYS A 61 4.25 -11.20 -11.32
N GLY A 62 4.16 -10.95 -12.62
CA GLY A 62 3.09 -11.47 -13.49
C GLY A 62 1.77 -10.69 -13.46
N ASN A 63 1.58 -9.77 -12.52
CA ASN A 63 0.39 -8.93 -12.42
C ASN A 63 0.56 -7.63 -13.22
N GLY A 64 -0.53 -7.12 -13.78
CA GLY A 64 -0.58 -5.82 -14.46
C GLY A 64 -1.17 -4.74 -13.55
N TYR A 65 -0.52 -3.57 -13.53
CA TYR A 65 -0.90 -2.40 -12.73
C TYR A 65 -1.05 -1.18 -13.63
N ALA A 66 -1.95 -0.28 -13.27
CA ALA A 66 -2.12 0.98 -13.99
C ALA A 66 -0.93 1.93 -13.74
N GLY A 67 -0.39 2.48 -14.82
CA GLY A 67 0.71 3.43 -14.79
C GLY A 67 0.47 4.64 -15.68
N PHE A 68 1.24 5.71 -15.44
CA PHE A 68 1.16 6.93 -16.23
C PHE A 68 2.54 7.54 -16.47
N VAL A 69 2.84 7.97 -17.69
CA VAL A 69 4.04 8.75 -18.01
C VAL A 69 3.65 10.19 -18.31
N THR A 70 4.17 11.12 -17.51
CA THR A 70 3.90 12.56 -17.71
C THR A 70 5.14 13.35 -18.07
N GLU A 71 4.99 14.27 -19.00
CA GLU A 71 5.97 15.29 -19.36
C GLU A 71 5.85 16.52 -18.45
N LYS A 72 6.98 16.94 -17.86
CA LYS A 72 7.15 18.25 -17.24
C LYS A 72 7.97 19.15 -18.15
N ALA A 73 7.29 20.04 -18.87
CA ALA A 73 7.91 21.03 -19.76
C ALA A 73 8.03 22.44 -19.15
N LYS A 74 7.28 22.79 -18.09
CA LYS A 74 7.22 24.17 -17.59
C LYS A 74 8.58 24.63 -17.02
N GLY A 75 9.20 25.61 -17.69
CA GLY A 75 10.43 26.30 -17.24
C GLY A 75 11.75 25.59 -17.55
N ARG A 76 11.78 24.59 -18.46
CA ARG A 76 13.01 23.85 -18.79
C ARG A 76 13.28 23.83 -20.30
N LYS A 77 14.56 23.94 -20.68
CA LYS A 77 15.04 23.77 -22.07
C LYS A 77 14.87 22.33 -22.58
N THR A 78 14.82 21.34 -21.68
CA THR A 78 14.60 19.93 -22.02
C THR A 78 13.45 19.36 -21.19
N PRO A 79 12.49 18.67 -21.83
CA PRO A 79 11.37 18.08 -21.13
C PRO A 79 11.84 16.92 -20.24
N HIS A 80 11.24 16.81 -19.06
CA HIS A 80 11.54 15.77 -18.10
C HIS A 80 10.34 14.83 -17.95
N PHE A 81 10.58 13.53 -17.98
CA PHE A 81 9.51 12.54 -17.87
C PHE A 81 9.49 11.90 -16.48
N ARG A 82 8.29 11.53 -16.04
CA ARG A 82 8.07 10.83 -14.78
C ARG A 82 7.07 9.71 -15.01
N LEU A 83 7.44 8.51 -14.56
CA LEU A 83 6.56 7.36 -14.46
C LEU A 83 5.82 7.44 -13.12
N TRP A 84 4.53 7.14 -13.13
CA TRP A 84 3.66 7.05 -11.97
C TRP A 84 2.95 5.71 -11.96
N TYR A 85 2.55 5.26 -10.78
CA TYR A 85 1.80 4.02 -10.57
C TYR A 85 0.77 4.17 -9.46
N GLU A 86 -0.14 3.21 -9.39
CA GLU A 86 -1.19 3.13 -8.39
C GLU A 86 -0.70 2.63 -7.02
N ASP A 87 -1.58 2.77 -6.01
CA ASP A 87 -1.26 2.52 -4.61
C ASP A 87 -1.00 1.02 -4.33
N ASP A 88 -1.65 0.12 -5.08
CA ASP A 88 -1.46 -1.33 -4.95
C ASP A 88 -0.04 -1.77 -5.32
N LEU A 89 0.50 -1.24 -6.43
CA LEU A 89 1.89 -1.50 -6.79
C LEU A 89 2.84 -0.88 -5.75
N LEU A 90 2.56 0.33 -5.28
CA LEU A 90 3.37 0.96 -4.23
C LEU A 90 3.42 0.09 -2.96
N ALA A 91 2.31 -0.49 -2.54
CA ALA A 91 2.26 -1.38 -1.37
C ALA A 91 3.18 -2.60 -1.55
N GLN A 92 3.18 -3.21 -2.74
CA GLN A 92 4.08 -4.33 -3.04
C GLN A 92 5.56 -3.92 -3.07
N LEU A 93 5.86 -2.73 -3.62
CA LEU A 93 7.23 -2.22 -3.65
C LEU A 93 7.75 -1.89 -2.24
N LYS A 94 6.90 -1.40 -1.33
CA LYS A 94 7.26 -1.18 0.08
C LYS A 94 7.60 -2.48 0.81
N ASP A 95 6.87 -3.56 0.52
CA ASP A 95 7.12 -4.88 1.10
C ASP A 95 8.44 -5.50 0.59
N VAL A 96 8.69 -5.40 -0.72
CA VAL A 96 9.90 -6.00 -1.31
C VAL A 96 11.16 -5.19 -1.04
N PHE A 97 11.07 -3.86 -0.98
CA PHE A 97 12.17 -2.95 -0.64
C PHE A 97 12.04 -2.41 0.78
N LEU A 98 11.83 -3.35 1.71
CA LEU A 98 11.52 -3.07 3.10
C LEU A 98 12.59 -2.24 3.79
N MET A 99 13.87 -2.52 3.53
CA MET A 99 14.97 -1.76 4.13
C MET A 99 15.00 -0.31 3.64
N SER A 100 14.83 -0.09 2.33
CA SER A 100 14.74 1.26 1.77
C SER A 100 13.52 2.00 2.29
N PHE A 101 12.38 1.32 2.46
CA PHE A 101 11.18 1.92 3.01
C PHE A 101 11.35 2.31 4.48
N MET A 102 11.92 1.43 5.31
CA MET A 102 12.21 1.74 6.72
C MET A 102 13.23 2.88 6.87
N ARG A 103 14.27 2.91 6.03
CA ARG A 103 15.22 4.04 6.02
C ARG A 103 14.54 5.34 5.62
N ASP A 104 13.62 5.30 4.67
CA ASP A 104 12.89 6.49 4.26
C ASP A 104 12.02 7.05 5.40
N ILE A 105 11.37 6.19 6.20
CA ILE A 105 10.69 6.59 7.43
C ILE A 105 11.68 7.21 8.42
N GLU A 106 12.77 6.51 8.72
CA GLU A 106 13.80 6.97 9.67
C GLU A 106 14.37 8.35 9.29
N ARG A 107 14.68 8.56 8.00
CA ARG A 107 15.16 9.83 7.46
C ARG A 107 14.22 11.01 7.78
N ARG A 108 12.91 10.76 7.84
CA ARG A 108 11.91 11.80 8.12
C ARG A 108 11.71 12.05 9.59
N LEU A 109 11.83 11.02 10.42
CA LEU A 109 11.73 11.14 11.88
C LEU A 109 12.92 11.90 12.46
N ARG A 110 14.09 11.84 11.81
CA ARG A 110 15.29 12.58 12.23
C ARG A 110 15.15 14.09 12.05
N LYS A 111 15.56 14.83 13.09
CA LYS A 111 15.75 16.30 13.03
C LYS A 111 16.95 16.68 12.15
N VAL A 112 17.99 15.85 12.11
CA VAL A 112 19.21 16.07 11.31
C VAL A 112 19.36 14.93 10.29
N ARG A 113 19.46 15.28 9.00
CA ARG A 113 19.43 14.33 7.87
C ARG A 113 20.80 13.93 7.32
N LYS A 114 21.91 14.51 7.84
CA LYS A 114 23.27 14.17 7.40
C LYS A 114 23.67 12.78 7.91
N GLY A 115 24.54 12.07 7.16
CA GLY A 115 25.15 10.80 7.58
C GLY A 115 24.34 9.52 7.30
N LEU A 116 23.15 9.60 6.70
CA LEU A 116 22.21 8.47 6.73
C LEU A 116 22.50 7.24 5.84
N GLU A 117 22.85 7.30 4.55
CA GLU A 117 24.22 7.48 4.13
C GLU A 117 25.11 6.34 4.65
N GLU A 118 25.99 6.76 5.54
CA GLU A 118 27.02 5.98 6.19
C GLU A 118 26.45 5.10 7.31
N GLU A 119 25.41 5.56 8.02
CA GLU A 119 24.82 4.86 9.16
C GLU A 119 23.92 3.69 8.76
N ILE A 120 23.13 3.84 7.69
CA ILE A 120 22.17 2.85 7.19
C ILE A 120 22.37 2.72 5.67
N PRO A 121 23.47 2.09 5.23
CA PRO A 121 23.69 1.85 3.81
C PRO A 121 22.63 0.86 3.30
N PHE A 122 22.13 1.12 2.10
CA PHE A 122 21.26 0.18 1.39
C PHE A 122 21.71 0.08 -0.06
N TRP A 123 21.62 -1.15 -0.56
CA TRP A 123 21.95 -1.51 -1.94
C TRP A 123 20.77 -2.24 -2.55
N GLU A 124 19.65 -1.52 -2.59
CA GLU A 124 18.39 -2.00 -3.16
C GLU A 124 18.12 -1.36 -4.51
N PHE A 125 17.77 -2.18 -5.50
CA PHE A 125 17.59 -1.74 -6.86
C PHE A 125 16.28 -2.26 -7.47
N LEU A 126 15.68 -1.44 -8.32
CA LEU A 126 14.55 -1.81 -9.13
C LEU A 126 15.01 -1.78 -10.57
N ASP A 127 14.98 -2.93 -11.22
CA ASP A 127 15.21 -3.05 -12.64
C ASP A 127 13.91 -2.72 -13.37
N ILE A 128 13.97 -1.70 -14.23
CA ILE A 128 12.85 -1.20 -15.01
C ILE A 128 13.17 -1.41 -16.48
N GLU A 129 12.37 -2.21 -17.15
CA GLU A 129 12.42 -2.43 -18.60
C GLU A 129 11.20 -1.77 -19.24
N PHE A 130 11.28 -1.42 -20.53
CA PHE A 130 10.16 -0.80 -21.25
C PHE A 130 10.01 -1.35 -22.67
N ASP A 131 8.81 -1.85 -22.96
CA ASP A 131 8.36 -2.21 -24.31
C ASP A 131 7.63 -1.02 -24.93
N GLN A 132 8.30 -0.38 -25.89
CA GLN A 132 7.77 0.77 -26.63
C GLN A 132 6.51 0.42 -27.44
N ALA A 133 6.42 -0.79 -28.00
CA ALA A 133 5.32 -1.17 -28.88
C ALA A 133 4.01 -1.34 -28.10
N ARG A 134 4.10 -1.94 -26.90
CA ARG A 134 2.94 -2.18 -26.04
C ARG A 134 2.71 -1.10 -24.98
N LYS A 135 3.65 -0.15 -24.85
CA LYS A 135 3.69 0.84 -23.75
C LYS A 135 3.65 0.15 -22.38
N GLU A 136 4.41 -0.94 -22.22
CA GLU A 136 4.48 -1.69 -20.97
C GLU A 136 5.83 -1.49 -20.29
N PHE A 137 5.81 -1.20 -18.99
CA PHE A 137 7.00 -1.26 -18.15
C PHE A 137 7.05 -2.59 -17.42
N PHE A 138 8.23 -3.20 -17.30
CA PHE A 138 8.43 -4.40 -16.51
C PHE A 138 9.31 -4.08 -15.31
N PHE A 139 8.76 -4.32 -14.13
CA PHE A 139 9.46 -4.10 -12.87
C PHE A 139 9.99 -5.45 -12.36
N THR A 140 11.28 -5.48 -12.06
CA THR A 140 11.92 -6.61 -11.40
C THR A 140 12.70 -6.12 -10.20
N ALA A 141 12.35 -6.63 -9.02
CA ALA A 141 13.13 -6.33 -7.83
C ALA A 141 14.50 -6.98 -7.97
N HIS A 142 15.55 -6.16 -7.95
CA HIS A 142 16.91 -6.62 -8.18
C HIS A 142 17.82 -6.15 -7.05
N TYR A 143 18.61 -7.06 -6.50
CA TYR A 143 19.37 -6.81 -5.27
C TYR A 143 18.46 -6.27 -4.15
N THR A 144 17.82 -7.15 -3.38
CA THR A 144 17.13 -6.72 -2.13
C THR A 144 18.06 -6.92 -0.93
N GLN A 145 17.84 -6.17 0.14
CA GLN A 145 18.57 -6.35 1.40
C GLN A 145 17.67 -7.00 2.42
N LEU A 146 18.08 -8.17 2.91
CA LEU A 146 17.38 -8.83 4.00
C LEU A 146 17.57 -8.00 5.27
N PRO A 147 16.48 -7.58 5.95
CA PRO A 147 16.59 -6.97 7.26
C PRO A 147 17.16 -7.96 8.28
N THR A 148 17.80 -7.46 9.34
CA THR A 148 18.19 -8.28 10.50
C THR A 148 16.97 -8.92 11.18
N PHE A 149 15.80 -8.26 11.10
CA PHE A 149 14.52 -8.75 11.65
C PHE A 149 13.41 -8.73 10.58
N PRO A 150 13.48 -9.60 9.56
CA PRO A 150 12.63 -9.50 8.37
C PRO A 150 11.14 -9.58 8.71
N GLU A 151 10.77 -10.51 9.59
CA GLU A 151 9.37 -10.72 9.99
C GLU A 151 8.82 -9.58 10.85
N LEU A 152 9.65 -8.99 11.73
CA LEU A 152 9.26 -7.80 12.48
C LEU A 152 8.98 -6.63 11.51
N PHE A 153 9.87 -6.39 10.56
CA PHE A 153 9.71 -5.28 9.63
C PHE A 153 8.53 -5.48 8.66
N LYS A 154 8.27 -6.71 8.18
CA LYS A 154 7.07 -7.00 7.36
C LYS A 154 5.78 -6.70 8.12
N ARG A 155 5.72 -7.13 9.38
CA ARG A 155 4.59 -6.85 10.27
C ARG A 155 4.44 -5.34 10.51
N LEU A 156 5.55 -4.64 10.73
CA LEU A 156 5.55 -3.19 10.91
C LEU A 156 5.09 -2.46 9.64
N ALA A 157 5.66 -2.73 8.47
CA ALA A 157 5.34 -2.04 7.22
C ALA A 157 3.87 -2.15 6.81
N SER A 158 3.22 -3.26 7.15
CA SER A 158 1.79 -3.49 6.93
C SER A 158 0.89 -3.03 8.09
N SER A 159 1.48 -2.62 9.23
CA SER A 159 0.72 -2.20 10.41
C SER A 159 0.10 -0.81 10.24
N PRO A 160 -1.13 -0.60 10.76
CA PRO A 160 -1.73 0.73 10.90
C PRO A 160 -0.85 1.75 11.61
N VAL A 161 0.00 1.33 12.56
CA VAL A 161 0.91 2.21 13.30
C VAL A 161 1.98 2.81 12.38
N ILE A 162 2.59 2.01 11.50
CA ILE A 162 3.55 2.55 10.53
C ILE A 162 2.85 3.41 9.49
N LYS A 163 1.64 3.05 9.03
CA LYS A 163 0.86 3.91 8.13
C LYS A 163 0.58 5.29 8.77
N GLU A 164 0.30 5.32 10.07
CA GLU A 164 0.10 6.56 10.84
C GLU A 164 1.39 7.38 10.97
N ILE A 165 2.51 6.73 11.31
CA ILE A 165 3.83 7.39 11.36
C ILE A 165 4.22 7.93 9.99
N ASP A 166 4.00 7.17 8.91
CA ASP A 166 4.26 7.57 7.53
C ASP A 166 3.46 8.83 7.19
N ASP A 167 2.15 8.85 7.45
CA ASP A 167 1.30 10.00 7.18
C ASP A 167 1.64 11.24 7.98
N ALA A 168 1.95 11.08 9.27
CA ALA A 168 2.41 12.16 10.14
C ALA A 168 3.72 12.75 9.60
N ALA A 169 4.69 11.89 9.24
CA ALA A 169 5.94 12.29 8.63
C ALA A 169 5.75 13.00 7.27
N PHE A 170 4.67 12.68 6.56
CA PHE A 170 4.27 13.31 5.30
C PHE A 170 3.45 14.60 5.45
N GLY A 171 3.16 15.05 6.67
CA GLY A 171 2.35 16.24 6.91
C GLY A 171 0.92 16.13 6.41
N LYS A 172 0.39 14.91 6.23
CA LYS A 172 -1.01 14.70 5.89
C LYS A 172 -1.87 15.00 7.12
N LYS A 173 -2.44 16.21 7.18
CA LYS A 173 -3.29 16.70 8.28
C LYS A 173 -4.66 16.01 8.44
N ARG A 174 -4.94 14.93 7.70
CA ARG A 174 -6.27 14.30 7.77
C ARG A 174 -6.22 13.09 8.68
N SER A 175 -6.97 13.17 9.78
CA SER A 175 -7.44 12.03 10.56
C SER A 175 -8.12 11.03 9.64
N ARG A 176 -7.50 9.88 9.41
CA ARG A 176 -8.07 8.80 8.60
C ARG A 176 -8.13 7.51 9.40
N ALA A 177 -9.14 6.69 9.10
CA ALA A 177 -9.14 5.31 9.55
C ALA A 177 -8.05 4.53 8.81
N TYR A 178 -7.30 3.71 9.53
CA TYR A 178 -6.27 2.85 8.94
C TYR A 178 -6.78 1.42 8.91
N GLN A 179 -6.98 0.90 7.71
CA GLN A 179 -7.43 -0.47 7.50
C GLN A 179 -6.25 -1.44 7.46
N GLN A 180 -6.45 -2.60 8.09
CA GLN A 180 -5.62 -3.79 7.98
C GLN A 180 -6.35 -4.86 7.14
N ASN A 181 -5.57 -5.64 6.38
CA ASN A 181 -6.09 -6.77 5.58
C ASN A 181 -6.46 -7.94 6.50
N TRP A 182 -7.39 -8.79 6.08
CA TRP A 182 -7.73 -10.02 6.81
C TRP A 182 -6.48 -10.83 7.15
N ARG A 183 -6.37 -11.22 8.42
CA ARG A 183 -5.30 -12.06 8.96
C ARG A 183 -5.84 -13.30 9.67
N PRO A 184 -5.14 -14.44 9.60
CA PRO A 184 -5.44 -15.61 10.40
C PRO A 184 -5.40 -15.30 11.89
N ARG A 185 -6.25 -15.96 12.68
CA ARG A 185 -6.31 -15.83 14.15
C ARG A 185 -4.97 -16.09 14.84
N GLU A 186 -4.18 -17.03 14.32
CA GLU A 186 -2.83 -17.34 14.82
C GLU A 186 -1.87 -16.15 14.77
N GLU A 187 -2.15 -15.15 13.93
CA GLU A 187 -1.31 -13.95 13.85
C GLU A 187 -1.63 -12.90 14.93
N LEU A 188 -2.71 -13.08 15.71
CA LEU A 188 -3.21 -12.10 16.68
C LEU A 188 -2.15 -11.68 17.71
N ASP A 189 -1.36 -12.63 18.22
CA ASP A 189 -0.38 -12.37 19.28
C ASP A 189 0.79 -11.49 18.85
N TYR A 190 0.94 -11.29 17.54
CA TYR A 190 1.98 -10.46 16.95
C TYR A 190 1.46 -9.09 16.48
N GLU A 191 0.19 -8.76 16.76
CA GLU A 191 -0.40 -7.50 16.35
C GLU A 191 0.11 -6.34 17.22
N LEU A 192 0.54 -5.25 16.58
CA LEU A 192 1.17 -4.10 17.25
C LEU A 192 0.30 -2.85 17.19
N GLY A 193 0.07 -2.21 18.34
CA GLY A 193 -0.57 -0.89 18.45
C GLY A 193 -2.00 -0.81 17.90
N ALA A 194 -2.73 -1.93 17.89
CA ALA A 194 -4.14 -2.00 17.54
C ALA A 194 -5.01 -1.51 18.72
N THR A 195 -5.07 -0.19 18.89
CA THR A 195 -5.89 0.50 19.88
C THR A 195 -6.92 1.40 19.21
N ASN A 196 -8.06 1.61 19.87
CA ASN A 196 -9.16 2.43 19.34
C ASN A 196 -9.64 1.94 17.97
N VAL A 197 -10.21 0.74 17.91
CA VAL A 197 -10.50 0.06 16.64
C VAL A 197 -11.94 -0.42 16.54
N ILE A 198 -12.43 -0.49 15.30
CA ILE A 198 -13.54 -1.38 14.93
C ILE A 198 -12.92 -2.65 14.34
N TYR A 199 -13.30 -3.82 14.84
CA TYR A 199 -12.79 -5.08 14.36
C TYR A 199 -13.89 -5.95 13.79
N TYR A 200 -13.46 -6.89 12.95
CA TYR A 200 -14.31 -7.84 12.27
C TYR A 200 -13.71 -9.22 12.45
N LEU A 201 -14.54 -10.20 12.77
CA LEU A 201 -14.16 -11.61 12.86
C LEU A 201 -14.95 -12.39 11.84
N ILE A 202 -14.30 -13.36 11.19
CA ILE A 202 -14.95 -14.33 10.32
C ILE A 202 -14.72 -15.73 10.88
N ASP A 203 -15.76 -16.56 10.81
CA ASP A 203 -15.66 -18.03 10.84
C ASP A 203 -15.91 -18.50 9.41
N THR A 204 -14.85 -18.92 8.70
CA THR A 204 -14.97 -19.29 7.29
C THR A 204 -15.76 -20.58 7.08
N ASN A 205 -15.77 -21.48 8.07
CA ASN A 205 -16.48 -22.74 8.02
C ASN A 205 -18.00 -22.53 8.13
N LYS A 206 -18.43 -21.70 9.10
CA LYS A 206 -19.85 -21.37 9.29
C LYS A 206 -20.32 -20.20 8.43
N ARG A 207 -19.39 -19.50 7.77
CA ARG A 207 -19.63 -18.28 6.98
C ARG A 207 -20.30 -17.19 7.81
N GLU A 208 -19.82 -17.02 9.04
CA GLU A 208 -20.35 -16.04 9.98
C GLU A 208 -19.41 -14.84 10.08
N LEU A 209 -20.00 -13.64 10.14
CA LEU A 209 -19.30 -12.38 10.33
C LEU A 209 -19.73 -11.77 11.67
N TYR A 210 -18.77 -11.31 12.44
CA TYR A 210 -18.98 -10.55 13.66
C TYR A 210 -18.28 -9.20 13.56
N VAL A 211 -18.91 -8.15 14.08
CA VAL A 211 -18.35 -6.80 14.16
C VAL A 211 -18.34 -6.38 15.62
N GLY A 212 -17.24 -5.78 16.06
CA GLY A 212 -17.10 -5.30 17.43
C GLY A 212 -16.20 -4.07 17.55
N GLU A 213 -16.21 -3.44 18.73
CA GLU A 213 -15.26 -2.39 19.07
C GLU A 213 -14.24 -2.83 20.13
N ALA A 214 -13.02 -2.27 20.07
CA ALA A 214 -12.02 -2.48 21.11
C ALA A 214 -11.15 -1.25 21.40
N GLY A 215 -10.93 -0.99 22.69
CA GLY A 215 -9.89 -0.06 23.14
C GLY A 215 -8.49 -0.61 22.91
N LYS A 216 -8.31 -1.92 23.15
CA LYS A 216 -7.11 -2.71 22.89
C LYS A 216 -7.51 -4.02 22.22
N LEU A 217 -7.21 -4.18 20.93
CA LEU A 217 -7.69 -5.29 20.12
C LEU A 217 -7.23 -6.66 20.66
N VAL A 218 -5.93 -6.83 20.88
CA VAL A 218 -5.34 -8.13 21.29
C VAL A 218 -5.95 -8.61 22.61
N GLN A 219 -6.10 -7.72 23.59
CA GLN A 219 -6.74 -8.06 24.86
C GLN A 219 -8.20 -8.46 24.69
N ARG A 220 -8.92 -7.78 23.79
CA ARG A 220 -10.33 -8.05 23.50
C ARG A 220 -10.51 -9.39 22.78
N LEU A 221 -9.72 -9.67 21.74
CA LEU A 221 -9.84 -10.88 20.93
C LEU A 221 -9.33 -12.16 21.61
N ARG A 222 -8.51 -12.05 22.67
CA ARG A 222 -8.13 -13.19 23.52
C ARG A 222 -9.28 -13.72 24.37
N GLN A 223 -10.35 -12.95 24.54
CA GLN A 223 -11.53 -13.38 25.27
C GLN A 223 -12.33 -14.41 24.45
N ARG A 224 -13.14 -15.22 25.13
CA ARG A 224 -14.03 -16.17 24.46
C ARG A 224 -15.27 -15.46 23.92
N TYR A 225 -15.61 -15.74 22.66
CA TYR A 225 -16.80 -15.20 22.00
C TYR A 225 -17.86 -16.29 21.89
N GLU A 226 -18.90 -16.24 22.72
CA GLU A 226 -19.96 -17.26 22.68
C GLU A 226 -20.76 -17.24 21.37
N VAL A 227 -20.90 -16.06 20.77
CA VAL A 227 -21.68 -15.86 19.54
C VAL A 227 -20.96 -16.34 18.27
N ILE A 228 -19.62 -16.36 18.27
CA ILE A 228 -18.77 -16.79 17.16
C ILE A 228 -17.51 -17.53 17.68
N PRO A 229 -17.65 -18.68 18.36
CA PRO A 229 -16.54 -19.28 19.13
C PRO A 229 -15.36 -19.74 18.27
N ASN A 230 -15.61 -20.06 17.00
CA ASN A 230 -14.66 -20.70 16.09
C ASN A 230 -14.17 -19.75 14.99
N TRP A 231 -14.20 -18.44 15.23
CA TRP A 231 -13.61 -17.48 14.29
C TRP A 231 -12.14 -17.81 14.02
N ASP A 232 -11.74 -17.70 12.76
CA ASP A 232 -10.45 -18.11 12.21
C ASP A 232 -9.73 -16.97 11.49
N TYR A 233 -10.43 -15.89 11.13
CA TYR A 233 -9.85 -14.66 10.60
C TYR A 233 -10.31 -13.42 11.34
N TYR A 234 -9.43 -12.42 11.40
CA TYR A 234 -9.76 -11.09 11.90
C TYR A 234 -9.28 -9.99 10.95
N ARG A 235 -9.97 -8.86 10.95
CA ARG A 235 -9.42 -7.59 10.46
C ARG A 235 -9.83 -6.45 11.37
N TYR A 236 -9.19 -5.30 11.25
CA TYR A 236 -9.63 -4.12 11.97
C TYR A 236 -9.36 -2.80 11.23
N GLU A 237 -10.11 -1.79 11.64
CA GLU A 237 -9.96 -0.40 11.26
C GLU A 237 -9.55 0.39 12.51
N LYS A 238 -8.35 0.96 12.50
CA LYS A 238 -7.91 1.86 13.56
C LYS A 238 -8.52 3.23 13.34
N LEU A 239 -9.31 3.69 14.31
CA LEU A 239 -9.95 5.00 14.27
C LEU A 239 -8.97 6.09 14.73
N PRO A 240 -9.10 7.33 14.20
CA PRO A 240 -8.45 8.50 14.76
C PRO A 240 -8.75 8.68 16.24
N ALA A 241 -7.80 9.27 16.97
CA ALA A 241 -7.93 9.49 18.41
C ALA A 241 -9.18 10.32 18.76
N GLU A 242 -9.53 11.30 17.92
CA GLU A 242 -10.73 12.14 18.12
C GLU A 242 -12.06 11.37 18.07
N LEU A 243 -12.07 10.17 17.48
CA LEU A 243 -13.27 9.33 17.39
C LEU A 243 -13.37 8.28 18.50
N ALA A 244 -12.47 8.30 19.49
CA ALA A 244 -12.44 7.30 20.55
C ALA A 244 -13.75 7.21 21.33
N ASP A 245 -14.35 8.35 21.66
CA ASP A 245 -15.61 8.42 22.40
C ASP A 245 -16.83 8.01 21.56
N ASN A 246 -16.72 8.10 20.24
CA ASN A 246 -17.78 7.78 19.29
C ASN A 246 -17.70 6.34 18.76
N ARG A 247 -16.71 5.56 19.19
CA ARG A 247 -16.42 4.24 18.63
C ARG A 247 -17.60 3.27 18.70
N LYS A 248 -18.34 3.25 19.80
CA LYS A 248 -19.54 2.41 19.94
C LYS A 248 -20.66 2.82 18.97
N THR A 249 -20.86 4.12 18.80
CA THR A 249 -21.82 4.63 17.80
C THR A 249 -21.42 4.21 16.39
N ILE A 250 -20.12 4.25 16.07
CA ILE A 250 -19.58 3.82 14.78
C ILE A 250 -19.80 2.30 14.58
N GLU A 251 -19.52 1.48 15.60
CA GLU A 251 -19.80 0.04 15.60
C GLU A 251 -21.28 -0.24 15.30
N GLU A 252 -22.20 0.44 15.97
CA GLU A 252 -23.64 0.27 15.76
C GLU A 252 -24.06 0.61 14.32
N VAL A 253 -23.53 1.69 13.75
CA VAL A 253 -23.79 2.07 12.35
C VAL A 253 -23.29 0.99 11.40
N ILE A 254 -22.08 0.45 11.63
CA ILE A 254 -21.49 -0.60 10.79
C ILE A 254 -22.30 -1.90 10.91
N ILE A 255 -22.68 -2.32 12.12
CA ILE A 255 -23.52 -3.51 12.34
C ILE A 255 -24.85 -3.37 11.58
N ARG A 256 -25.51 -2.20 11.67
CA ARG A 256 -26.76 -1.94 10.94
C ARG A 256 -26.57 -1.96 9.43
N ALA A 257 -25.47 -1.39 8.92
CA ALA A 257 -25.14 -1.42 7.50
C ALA A 257 -24.97 -2.85 7.00
N PHE A 258 -24.25 -3.71 7.73
CA PHE A 258 -24.13 -5.12 7.39
C PHE A 258 -25.44 -5.90 7.54
N ALA A 259 -26.23 -5.67 8.59
CA ALA A 259 -27.52 -6.34 8.78
C ALA A 259 -28.53 -6.01 7.66
N ALA A 260 -28.44 -4.82 7.08
CA ALA A 260 -29.25 -4.42 5.93
C ALA A 260 -28.92 -5.20 4.65
N VAL A 261 -27.71 -5.76 4.52
CA VAL A 261 -27.24 -6.40 3.28
C VAL A 261 -26.90 -7.88 3.41
N LEU A 262 -26.61 -8.36 4.62
CA LEU A 262 -26.31 -9.75 4.94
C LEU A 262 -27.47 -10.42 5.69
N PRO A 263 -27.70 -11.74 5.45
CA PRO A 263 -28.57 -12.53 6.30
C PRO A 263 -28.12 -12.40 7.76
N ASN A 264 -29.06 -12.13 8.65
CA ASN A 264 -28.75 -11.90 10.05
C ASN A 264 -29.74 -12.66 10.95
N ARG A 265 -29.35 -12.89 12.21
CA ARG A 265 -30.16 -13.63 13.20
C ARG A 265 -31.25 -12.77 13.85
N THR A 266 -31.39 -11.51 13.45
CA THR A 266 -32.39 -10.58 14.00
C THR A 266 -33.57 -10.45 13.03
N ARG A 267 -34.65 -9.80 13.46
CA ARG A 267 -35.81 -9.50 12.59
C ARG A 267 -35.56 -8.29 11.66
N PHE A 268 -34.32 -7.87 11.48
CA PHE A 268 -33.97 -6.73 10.65
C PHE A 268 -34.11 -7.07 9.17
N GLN A 269 -34.78 -6.21 8.41
CA GLN A 269 -35.00 -6.43 6.97
C GLN A 269 -33.67 -6.38 6.21
N THR A 270 -33.41 -7.41 5.42
CA THR A 270 -32.20 -7.52 4.61
C THR A 270 -32.54 -7.47 3.13
N LYS A 271 -31.78 -6.67 2.38
CA LYS A 271 -31.70 -6.71 0.92
C LYS A 271 -30.33 -7.25 0.51
N ARG A 272 -30.30 -8.49 0.00
CA ARG A 272 -29.06 -9.05 -0.54
C ARG A 272 -28.63 -8.25 -1.77
N ILE A 273 -27.39 -7.81 -1.78
CA ILE A 273 -26.81 -6.98 -2.86
C ILE A 273 -25.44 -7.52 -3.32
N ALA A 274 -25.19 -8.82 -3.14
CA ALA A 274 -23.90 -9.43 -3.47
C ALA A 274 -23.56 -9.34 -4.97
N GLU A 275 -24.58 -9.19 -5.80
CA GLU A 275 -24.52 -9.03 -7.25
C GLU A 275 -24.25 -7.57 -7.70
N PHE A 276 -24.33 -6.60 -6.79
CA PHE A 276 -24.13 -5.18 -7.10
C PHE A 276 -22.66 -4.78 -6.97
N MET A 277 -22.20 -3.91 -7.87
CA MET A 277 -20.86 -3.34 -7.84
C MET A 277 -20.86 -1.98 -7.11
N LEU A 278 -19.96 -1.81 -6.14
CA LEU A 278 -19.74 -0.51 -5.50
C LEU A 278 -18.96 0.42 -6.44
N VAL A 279 -19.58 1.52 -6.87
CA VAL A 279 -18.99 2.44 -7.87
C VAL A 279 -18.22 3.62 -7.28
N ASN A 280 -18.22 3.76 -5.94
CA ASN A 280 -17.50 4.82 -5.26
C ASN A 280 -15.99 4.69 -5.51
N ARG A 281 -15.37 5.77 -5.98
CA ARG A 281 -13.92 5.81 -6.31
C ARG A 281 -13.03 6.19 -5.13
N ASP A 282 -13.63 6.61 -4.01
CA ASP A 282 -12.92 7.07 -2.81
C ASP A 282 -12.66 5.95 -1.77
N VAL A 283 -12.61 4.68 -2.21
CA VAL A 283 -12.15 3.58 -1.36
C VAL A 283 -10.61 3.62 -1.36
N ARG A 284 -9.99 3.96 -0.23
CA ARG A 284 -8.52 4.06 -0.10
C ARG A 284 -8.02 3.00 0.88
N GLY A 285 -7.19 2.06 0.42
CA GLY A 285 -6.50 1.05 1.23
C GLY A 285 -5.27 1.55 2.00
#